data_AF-A0A538CZF1-F1
#
_entry.id   AF-A0A538CZF1-F1
#
_cell.length_a   1.000
_cell.length_b   1.000
_cell.length_c   1.000
_cell.angle_alpha   90.00
_cell.angle_beta   90.00
_cell.angle_gamma   90.00
#
_symmetry.space_group_name_H-M   'P 1'
#
loop_
_entity.id
_entity.type
_entity.pdbx_description
1 polymer ?
#
loop_
_entity_poly.entity_id
_entity_poly.type
_entity_poly.pdbx_seq_one_letter_code
_entity_poly.pdbx_strand_id
1 'polypeptide(L)' 'MARKTVLVCDNCGNEIDEGKGASMRINYSDARRGSKQADLCDNCAGGMPGHAAARRGRRPKSVAA' A
#
# COMPACT_ATOMS: atom_id res chain seq x y z
N MET A 1 -10.44 -19.81 -23.51
CA MET A 1 -10.63 -19.47 -22.08
C MET A 1 -9.86 -18.20 -21.79
N ALA A 2 -10.53 -17.11 -21.38
CA ALA A 2 -9.84 -15.89 -20.97
C ALA A 2 -9.19 -16.13 -19.59
N ARG A 3 -7.91 -15.77 -19.45
CA ARG A 3 -7.21 -15.86 -18.16
C ARG A 3 -7.52 -14.59 -17.36
N LYS A 4 -8.19 -14.73 -16.20
CA LYS A 4 -8.36 -13.63 -15.26
C LYS A 4 -7.08 -13.53 -14.40
N THR A 5 -6.46 -12.37 -14.40
CA THR A 5 -5.41 -12.04 -13.42
C THR A 5 -6.08 -11.61 -12.12
N VAL A 6 -5.68 -12.22 -11.01
CA VAL A 6 -6.19 -11.90 -9.67
C VAL A 6 -5.03 -11.36 -8.84
N LEU A 7 -5.24 -10.23 -8.18
CA LEU A 7 -4.29 -9.70 -7.21
C LEU A 7 -4.59 -10.33 -5.85
N VAL A 8 -3.56 -10.80 -5.16
CA VAL A 8 -3.70 -11.50 -3.87
C VAL A 8 -2.83 -10.80 -2.83
N CYS A 9 -3.38 -10.63 -1.63
CA CYS A 9 -2.67 -10.04 -0.51
C CYS A 9 -1.54 -10.95 -0.02
N ASP A 10 -0.30 -10.46 -0.02
CA ASP A 10 0.88 -11.19 0.43
C ASP A 10 0.87 -11.53 1.94
N ASN A 11 0.01 -10.86 2.71
CA ASN A 11 -0.06 -11.07 4.16
C ASN A 11 -1.12 -12.10 4.58
N CYS A 12 -2.28 -12.13 3.94
CA CYS A 12 -3.39 -13.00 4.33
C CYS A 12 -3.90 -13.95 3.24
N GLY A 13 -3.39 -13.84 2.01
CA GLY A 13 -3.79 -14.71 0.90
C GLY A 13 -5.16 -14.42 0.30
N ASN A 14 -5.86 -13.38 0.77
CA ASN A 14 -7.16 -12.99 0.22
C ASN A 14 -7.01 -12.24 -1.11
N GLU A 15 -7.98 -12.41 -2.01
CA GLU A 15 -8.07 -11.61 -3.23
C GLU A 15 -8.26 -10.12 -2.90
N ILE A 16 -7.64 -9.26 -3.69
CA ILE A 16 -7.77 -7.81 -3.63
C ILE A 16 -8.66 -7.38 -4.79
N ASP A 17 -9.79 -6.77 -4.46
CA ASP A 17 -10.71 -6.21 -5.44
C ASP A 17 -10.08 -5.03 -6.19
N GLU A 18 -10.59 -4.78 -7.40
CA GLU A 18 -10.10 -3.69 -8.24
C GLU A 18 -10.30 -2.31 -7.57
N GLY A 19 -9.23 -1.52 -7.52
CA GLY A 19 -9.23 -0.21 -6.85
C GLY A 19 -9.18 -0.27 -5.31
N LYS A 20 -8.96 -1.45 -4.72
CA LYS A 20 -8.73 -1.64 -3.28
C LYS A 20 -7.27 -2.00 -2.99
N GLY A 21 -6.91 -1.98 -1.71
CA GLY A 21 -5.61 -2.38 -1.22
C GLY A 21 -4.54 -1.29 -1.32
N ALA A 22 -3.31 -1.71 -1.06
CA ALA A 22 -2.13 -0.87 -1.11
C ALA A 22 -0.91 -1.68 -1.55
N SER A 23 0.00 -1.04 -2.28
CA SER A 23 1.35 -1.55 -2.49
C SER A 23 2.30 -0.91 -1.47
N MET A 24 3.08 -1.75 -0.79
CA MET A 24 4.06 -1.32 0.20
C MET A 24 5.47 -1.59 -0.31
N ARG A 25 6.39 -0.64 -0.10
CA ARG A 25 7.83 -0.84 -0.32
C ARG A 25 8.62 -0.46 0.91
N ILE A 26 9.38 -1.41 1.45
CA ILE A 26 10.31 -1.22 2.57
C ILE A 26 11.72 -1.16 2.00
N ASN A 27 12.41 -0.04 2.21
CA ASN A 27 13.83 0.09 1.87
C ASN A 27 14.66 -0.18 3.12
N TYR A 28 15.59 -1.12 3.04
CA TYR A 28 16.54 -1.38 4.12
C TYR A 28 17.64 -0.31 4.10
N SER A 29 18.09 0.10 5.28
CA SER A 29 19.25 1.00 5.42
C SER A 29 20.55 0.33 4.95
N ASP A 30 20.68 -0.99 5.13
CA ASP A 30 21.76 -1.76 4.51
C ASP A 30 21.49 -1.92 3.01
N ALA A 31 22.27 -1.22 2.19
CA ALA A 31 22.15 -1.21 0.74
C ALA A 31 22.28 -2.60 0.11
N ARG A 32 22.96 -3.56 0.76
CA ARG A 32 23.10 -4.94 0.25
C ARG A 32 21.79 -5.73 0.31
N ARG A 33 20.88 -5.35 1.21
CA ARG A 33 19.55 -5.97 1.37
C ARG A 33 18.53 -5.41 0.40
N GLY A 34 18.77 -4.22 -0.17
CA GLY A 34 17.88 -3.58 -1.13
C GLY A 34 16.52 -3.20 -0.53
N SER A 35 15.44 -3.59 -1.22
CA SER A 35 14.07 -3.26 -0.82
C SER A 35 13.14 -4.46 -0.91
N LYS A 36 12.16 -4.56 -0.01
CA LYS A 36 11.06 -5.53 -0.09
C LYS A 36 9.79 -4.83 -0.57
N GLN A 37 9.06 -5.46 -1.48
CA GLN A 37 7.75 -5.01 -1.93
C GLN A 37 6.68 -6.05 -1.55
N ALA A 38 5.46 -5.60 -1.29
CA ALA A 38 4.29 -6.45 -1.04
C ALA A 38 2.99 -5.74 -1.45
N ASP A 39 2.00 -6.52 -1.89
CA ASP A 39 0.63 -6.09 -2.13
C ASP A 39 -0.28 -6.52 -0.97
N LEU A 40 -1.07 -5.58 -0.45
CA LEU A 40 -1.85 -5.75 0.77
C LEU A 40 -3.30 -5.35 0.55
N CYS A 41 -4.25 -6.10 1.09
CA CYS A 41 -5.65 -5.65 1.16
C CYS A 41 -5.80 -4.50 2.19
N ASP A 42 -6.90 -3.74 2.12
CA ASP A 42 -7.14 -2.56 2.97
C ASP A 42 -6.96 -2.86 4.47
N ASN A 43 -7.45 -4.01 4.94
CA ASN A 43 -7.36 -4.43 6.33
C ASN A 43 -5.90 -4.66 6.77
N CYS A 44 -5.11 -5.33 5.92
CA CYS A 44 -3.71 -5.60 6.22
C CYS A 44 -2.86 -4.32 6.08
N ALA A 45 -3.14 -3.50 5.07
CA ALA A 45 -2.48 -2.22 4.87
C ALA A 45 -2.72 -1.25 6.04
N GLY A 46 -3.93 -1.19 6.57
CA GLY A 46 -4.28 -0.35 7.73
C GLY A 46 -3.56 -0.73 9.02
N GLY A 47 -3.10 -1.98 9.16
CA GLY A 47 -2.30 -2.44 10.29
C GLY A 47 -0.79 -2.23 10.13
N MET A 48 -0.32 -1.72 8.99
CA MET A 48 1.11 -1.49 8.77
C MET A 48 1.62 -0.32 9.61
N PRO A 49 2.86 -0.41 10.14
CA PRO A 49 3.43 0.67 10.95
C PRO A 49 3.67 1.93 10.11
N GLY A 50 3.49 3.09 10.74
CA GLY A 50 3.71 4.39 10.13
C GLY A 50 2.61 5.40 10.49
N HIS A 51 2.66 6.56 9.84
CA HIS A 51 1.63 7.58 9.97
C HIS A 51 1.03 7.89 8.61
N ALA A 52 -0.26 8.24 8.59
CA ALA A 52 -0.92 8.68 7.37
C ALA A 52 -0.17 9.89 6.78
N ALA A 53 0.47 9.69 5.63
CA ALA A 53 1.10 10.79 4.92
C ALA A 53 -0.01 11.68 4.33
N ALA A 54 0.00 12.96 4.68
CA ALA A 54 -0.88 13.92 4.03
C ALA A 54 -0.60 13.90 2.52
N ARG A 55 -1.65 13.87 1.70
CA ARG A 55 -1.52 14.05 0.25
C ARG A 55 -0.79 15.37 0.01
N ARG A 56 0.46 15.33 -0.46
CA ARG A 56 1.20 16.54 -0.82
C ARG A 56 0.33 17.34 -1.79
N GLY A 57 -0.12 18.52 -1.39
CA GLY A 57 -1.02 19.38 -2.19
C GLY A 57 -2.44 19.58 -1.64
N ARG A 58 -2.93 18.79 -0.67
CA ARG A 58 -4.18 19.14 0.02
C ARG A 58 -3.91 20.27 1.02
N ARG A 59 -4.14 21.53 0.61
CA ARG A 59 -4.08 22.67 1.53
C ARG A 59 -5.01 22.38 2.73
N PRO A 60 -4.57 22.62 3.99
CA PRO A 60 -5.44 22.49 5.15
C PRO A 60 -6.68 23.37 4.94
N LYS A 61 -7.87 22.93 5.38
CA LYS A 61 -9.11 23.72 5.26
C LYS A 61 -8.97 25.12 5.89
N SER A 62 -8.12 25.26 6.91
CA SER A 62 -7.81 26.54 7.56
C SER A 62 -7.00 27.51 6.71
N VAL A 63 -6.38 27.06 5.62
CA VAL A 63 -5.53 27.85 4.71
C VAL A 63 -6.17 27.98 3.32
N ALA A 64 -7.42 27.52 3.17
CA ALA A 64 -8.21 27.63 1.94
C ALA A 64 -9.23 28.79 1.97
N ALA A 65 -9.15 29.66 2.99
CA ALA A 65 -9.96 30.87 3.14
C ALA A 65 -9.18 32.10 2.66
#